data_AF-A0A3M1J3F8-F1
#
_entry.id   AF-A0A3M1J3F8-F1
#
_cell.length_a   1.000
_cell.length_b   1.000
_cell.length_c   1.000
_cell.angle_alpha   90.00
_cell.angle_beta   90.00
_cell.angle_gamma   90.00
#
_symmetry.space_group_name_H-M   'P 1'
#
loop_
_entity.id
_entity.type
_entity.pdbx_description
1 polymer ?
#
loop_
_entity_poly.entity_id
_entity_poly.type
_entity_poly.pdbx_seq_one_letter_code
_entity_poly.pdbx_strand_id
1 'polypeptide(L)'
;AGTAETAILIDRLQARLGRDAVLEFACRESHVPERAVYGVRAGSRQQQSGAAPPLAPRPLLLLPRPEPIRAIAEVPDYPPHRFEWRRRTYSVARAEGPERIAVEWWRQEADGDYRTRDYFRIEDPSGARFWIFRLGLMERPEGAVQWFMHGLFP
;
A
#
# COMPACT_ATOMS: atom_id res chain seq x y z
N ALA A 1 -9.04 18.08 -23.99
CA ALA A 1 -10.20 17.28 -24.42
C ALA A 1 -10.83 16.51 -23.25
N GLY A 2 -10.08 15.73 -22.47
CA GLY A 2 -10.67 14.85 -21.44
C GLY A 2 -11.33 15.50 -20.21
N THR A 3 -11.06 16.76 -19.88
CA THR A 3 -11.61 17.40 -18.66
C THR A 3 -13.11 17.72 -18.76
N ALA A 4 -13.59 18.13 -19.93
CA ALA A 4 -15.01 18.44 -20.14
C ALA A 4 -15.88 17.17 -20.18
N GLU A 5 -15.40 16.11 -20.84
CA GLU A 5 -16.08 14.81 -20.86
C GLU A 5 -16.15 14.19 -19.46
N THR A 6 -15.07 14.29 -18.69
CA THR A 6 -15.02 13.83 -17.29
C THR A 6 -16.04 14.59 -16.44
N ALA A 7 -16.16 15.91 -16.60
CA ALA A 7 -17.15 16.70 -15.87
C ALA A 7 -18.59 16.28 -16.19
N ILE A 8 -18.91 16.01 -17.47
CA ILE A 8 -20.24 15.51 -17.87
C ILE A 8 -20.51 14.13 -17.28
N LEU A 9 -19.51 13.25 -17.26
CA LEU A 9 -19.63 11.93 -16.64
C LEU A 9 -19.92 12.04 -15.14
N ILE A 10 -19.17 12.89 -14.43
CA ILE A 10 -19.37 13.13 -12.99
C ILE A 10 -20.79 13.63 -12.73
N ASP A 11 -21.28 14.61 -13.51
CA ASP A 11 -22.62 15.16 -13.34
C ASP A 11 -23.70 14.07 -13.50
N ARG A 12 -23.58 13.23 -14.55
CA ARG A 12 -24.50 12.10 -14.78
C ARG A 12 -24.47 11.08 -13.65
N LEU A 13 -23.28 10.74 -13.14
CA LEU A 13 -23.13 9.82 -12.02
C LEU A 13 -23.74 10.41 -10.73
N GLN A 14 -23.51 11.70 -10.47
CA GLN A 14 -24.06 12.39 -9.29
C GLN A 14 -25.59 12.50 -9.35
N ALA A 15 -26.16 12.75 -10.53
CA ALA A 15 -27.61 12.78 -10.73
C ALA A 15 -28.28 11.42 -10.45
N ARG A 16 -27.57 10.30 -10.71
CA ARG A 16 -28.10 8.95 -10.53
C ARG A 16 -27.83 8.34 -9.15
N LEU A 17 -26.64 8.56 -8.60
CA LEU A 17 -26.16 7.90 -7.37
C LEU A 17 -26.20 8.81 -6.13
N GLY A 18 -26.44 10.11 -6.34
CA GLY A 18 -26.29 11.14 -5.30
C GLY A 18 -24.88 11.71 -5.26
N ARG A 19 -24.78 12.97 -4.81
CA ARG A 19 -23.52 13.73 -4.81
C ARG A 19 -22.43 13.14 -3.92
N ASP A 20 -22.82 12.50 -2.82
CA ASP A 20 -21.89 11.94 -1.82
C ASP A 20 -21.39 10.55 -2.19
N ALA A 21 -22.05 9.87 -3.14
CA ALA A 21 -21.66 8.55 -3.62
C ALA A 21 -20.58 8.57 -4.71
N VAL A 22 -20.32 9.75 -5.31
CA VAL A 22 -19.34 9.92 -6.39
C VAL A 22 -18.10 10.61 -5.84
N LEU A 23 -17.00 9.86 -5.80
CA LEU A 23 -15.73 10.31 -5.24
C LEU A 23 -14.65 10.47 -6.32
N GLU A 24 -13.79 11.45 -6.12
CA GLU A 24 -12.51 11.60 -6.81
C GLU A 24 -11.38 11.33 -5.82
N PHE A 25 -10.28 10.74 -6.30
CA PHE A 25 -9.11 10.51 -5.47
C PHE A 25 -8.24 11.76 -5.41
N ALA A 26 -7.82 12.13 -4.20
CA ALA A 26 -6.82 13.16 -3.95
C ALA A 26 -5.61 12.55 -3.25
N CYS A 27 -4.44 13.11 -3.55
CA CYS A 27 -3.21 12.82 -2.83
C CYS A 27 -3.12 13.67 -1.55
N ARG A 28 -2.64 13.06 -0.47
CA ARG A 28 -2.26 13.74 0.77
C ARG A 28 -0.75 13.61 0.94
N GLU A 29 -0.12 14.64 1.49
CA GLU A 29 1.28 14.60 1.91
C GLU A 29 1.46 13.61 3.07
N SER A 30 1.60 12.34 2.73
CA SER A 30 1.87 11.24 3.65
C SER A 30 2.65 10.16 2.91
N HIS A 31 3.75 9.70 3.50
CA HIS A 31 4.54 8.59 2.96
C HIS A 31 3.92 7.22 3.28
N VAL A 32 2.97 7.17 4.22
CA VAL A 32 2.24 5.95 4.62
C VAL A 32 1.18 5.62 3.57
N PRO A 33 1.23 4.43 2.94
CA PRO A 33 0.39 4.10 1.79
C PRO A 33 -1.12 4.16 2.09
N GLU A 34 -1.54 3.81 3.30
CA GLU A 34 -2.95 3.88 3.74
C GLU A 34 -3.50 5.31 3.85
N ARG A 35 -2.62 6.32 3.84
CA ARG A 35 -2.97 7.74 4.03
C ARG A 35 -2.59 8.62 2.85
N ALA A 36 -1.76 8.11 1.93
CA ALA A 36 -1.26 8.83 0.78
C ALA A 36 -2.38 9.25 -0.19
N VAL A 37 -3.49 8.51 -0.22
CA VAL A 37 -4.65 8.77 -1.09
C VAL A 37 -5.94 8.71 -0.28
N TYR A 38 -6.87 9.61 -0.58
CA TYR A 38 -8.20 9.63 0.03
C TYR A 38 -9.26 10.02 -1.00
N GLY A 39 -10.50 9.58 -0.77
CA GLY A 39 -11.64 9.99 -1.58
C GLY A 39 -12.22 11.32 -1.10
N VAL A 40 -12.52 12.21 -2.04
CA VAL A 40 -13.33 13.42 -1.78
C VAL A 40 -14.52 13.46 -2.71
N ARG A 41 -15.52 14.27 -2.39
CA ARG A 41 -16.67 14.50 -3.26
C ARG A 41 -16.19 15.01 -4.63
N ALA A 42 -16.62 14.33 -5.70
CA ALA A 42 -16.25 14.71 -7.05
C ALA A 42 -16.72 16.14 -7.41
N GLY A 43 -15.87 16.90 -8.08
CA GLY A 43 -16.12 18.32 -8.41
C GLY A 43 -15.96 19.29 -7.23
N SER A 44 -15.39 18.86 -6.10
CA SER A 44 -14.92 19.79 -5.07
C SER A 44 -13.64 20.49 -5.54
N ARG A 45 -13.47 21.78 -5.18
CA ARG A 45 -12.24 22.53 -5.52
C ARG A 45 -11.09 21.98 -4.70
N GLN A 46 -10.33 21.04 -5.26
CA GLN A 46 -9.13 20.52 -4.64
C GLN A 46 -7.95 21.48 -4.86
N GLN A 47 -7.15 21.69 -3.82
CA GLN A 47 -5.76 22.07 -4.02
C GLN A 47 -5.04 20.81 -4.47
N GLN A 48 -4.52 20.82 -5.71
CA GLN A 48 -3.60 19.79 -6.14
C GLN A 48 -2.35 19.92 -5.27
N SER A 49 -2.12 18.95 -4.40
CA SER A 49 -0.83 18.73 -3.76
C SER A 49 0.22 18.60 -4.88
N GLY A 50 1.41 19.16 -4.68
CA GLY A 50 2.47 19.15 -5.67
C GLY A 50 2.80 17.72 -6.15
N ALA A 51 3.48 17.61 -7.29
CA ALA A 51 3.93 16.31 -7.80
C ALA A 51 4.79 15.63 -6.72
N ALA A 52 4.32 14.50 -6.21
CA ALA A 52 5.09 13.66 -5.31
C ALA A 52 6.39 13.23 -6.02
N PRO A 53 7.52 13.12 -5.30
CA PRO A 53 8.75 12.59 -5.88
C PRO A 53 8.49 11.19 -6.48
N PRO A 54 9.26 10.78 -7.50
CA PRO A 54 9.11 9.46 -8.10
C PRO A 54 9.40 8.39 -7.04
N LEU A 55 8.34 7.76 -6.54
CA LEU A 55 8.42 6.60 -5.67
C LEU A 55 8.49 5.33 -6.52
N ALA A 56 9.07 4.26 -5.96
CA ALA A 56 8.90 2.93 -6.53
C ALA A 56 7.39 2.65 -6.72
N PRO A 57 6.98 1.95 -7.79
CA PRO A 57 5.57 1.73 -8.05
C PRO A 57 4.94 0.93 -6.90
N ARG A 58 3.91 1.51 -6.28
CA ARG A 58 3.10 0.87 -5.23
C ARG A 58 1.85 0.24 -5.88
N PRO A 59 1.28 -0.83 -5.31
CA PRO A 59 0.09 -1.46 -5.87
C PRO A 59 -1.13 -0.53 -5.77
N LEU A 60 -2.01 -0.61 -6.78
CA LEU A 60 -3.31 0.08 -6.74
C LEU A 60 -4.30 -0.59 -5.77
N LEU A 61 -4.16 -1.90 -5.58
CA LEU A 61 -5.00 -2.70 -4.70
C LEU A 61 -4.28 -2.91 -3.37
N LEU A 62 -4.64 -2.11 -2.37
CA LEU A 62 -4.25 -2.33 -0.98
C LEU A 62 -5.33 -3.10 -0.23
N LEU A 63 -4.91 -4.05 0.59
CA LEU A 63 -5.78 -4.68 1.57
C LEU A 63 -6.19 -3.63 2.62
N PRO A 64 -7.46 -3.61 3.07
CA PRO A 64 -7.92 -2.67 4.10
C PRO A 64 -7.10 -2.73 5.39
N ARG A 65 -6.55 -3.91 5.69
CA ARG A 65 -5.56 -4.14 6.75
C ARG A 65 -4.52 -5.13 6.23
N PRO A 66 -3.24 -4.95 6.52
CA PRO A 66 -2.22 -5.95 6.23
C PRO A 66 -2.57 -7.32 6.82
N GLU A 67 -2.44 -8.38 6.04
CA GLU A 67 -2.69 -9.75 6.46
C GLU A 67 -1.37 -10.46 6.78
N PRO A 68 -1.23 -11.16 7.92
CA PRO A 68 0.01 -11.87 8.24
C PRO A 68 0.29 -12.99 7.23
N ILE A 69 1.54 -13.18 6.87
CA ILE A 69 2.01 -14.29 6.03
C ILE A 69 3.04 -15.13 6.76
N ARG A 70 3.07 -16.44 6.50
CA ARG A 70 4.14 -17.32 6.99
C ARG A 70 5.24 -17.32 5.96
N ALA A 71 6.35 -16.66 6.27
CA ALA A 71 7.49 -16.54 5.38
C ALA A 71 8.65 -17.37 5.92
N ILE A 72 9.32 -18.11 5.04
CA ILE A 72 10.61 -18.75 5.35
C ILE A 72 11.67 -17.93 4.63
N ALA A 73 12.36 -17.08 5.38
CA ALA A 73 13.51 -16.34 4.89
C ALA A 73 14.78 -17.02 5.38
N GLU A 74 15.73 -17.29 4.48
CA GLU A 74 17.06 -17.82 4.85
C GLU A 74 17.87 -16.77 5.63
N VAL A 75 17.62 -15.48 5.36
CA VAL A 75 18.28 -14.36 6.02
C VAL A 75 17.22 -13.35 6.50
N PRO A 76 17.24 -12.91 7.78
CA PRO A 76 16.21 -12.03 8.35
C PRO A 76 15.96 -10.71 7.60
N ASP A 77 16.97 -10.19 6.90
CA ASP A 77 16.92 -8.93 6.15
C ASP A 77 16.52 -9.07 4.68
N TYR A 78 16.39 -10.29 4.19
CA TYR A 78 16.11 -10.57 2.79
C TYR A 78 14.65 -10.99 2.58
N PRO A 79 14.10 -10.74 1.37
CA PRO A 79 12.79 -11.27 1.02
C PRO A 79 12.79 -12.81 1.11
N PRO A 80 11.67 -13.43 1.49
CA PRO A 80 11.58 -14.89 1.59
C PRO A 80 11.64 -15.55 0.21
N HIS A 81 12.17 -16.78 0.14
CA HIS A 81 12.10 -17.61 -1.07
C HIS A 81 10.70 -18.20 -1.30
N ARG A 82 9.95 -18.37 -0.21
CA ARG A 82 8.60 -18.92 -0.22
C ARG A 82 7.78 -18.34 0.93
N PHE A 83 6.51 -18.08 0.68
CA PHE A 83 5.57 -17.64 1.71
C PHE A 83 4.21 -18.32 1.55
N GLU A 84 3.47 -18.41 2.65
CA GLU A 84 2.09 -18.88 2.68
C GLU A 84 1.15 -17.72 3.00
N TRP A 85 0.16 -17.52 2.12
CA TRP A 85 -0.89 -16.52 2.29
C TRP A 85 -2.25 -17.13 1.94
N ARG A 86 -3.24 -16.95 2.81
CA ARG A 86 -4.59 -17.52 2.67
C ARG A 86 -4.59 -19.02 2.36
N ARG A 87 -3.75 -19.80 3.05
CA ARG A 87 -3.56 -21.26 2.89
C ARG A 87 -3.03 -21.69 1.51
N ARG A 88 -2.49 -20.76 0.74
CA ARG A 88 -1.79 -21.03 -0.52
C ARG A 88 -0.31 -20.70 -0.37
N THR A 89 0.53 -21.54 -0.93
CA THR A 89 1.98 -21.36 -0.92
C THR A 89 2.43 -20.74 -2.24
N TYR A 90 3.26 -19.72 -2.15
CA TYR A 90 3.82 -18.98 -3.27
C TYR A 90 5.33 -19.04 -3.21
N SER A 91 5.97 -19.43 -4.32
CA SER A 91 7.42 -19.31 -4.50
C SER A 91 7.76 -17.93 -5.06
N VAL A 92 8.93 -17.43 -4.68
CA VAL A 92 9.43 -16.14 -5.16
C VAL A 92 10.37 -16.37 -6.34
N ALA A 93 10.01 -15.84 -7.51
CA ALA A 93 10.85 -15.83 -8.70
C ALA A 93 11.70 -14.56 -8.77
N ARG A 94 11.15 -13.42 -8.34
CA ARG A 94 11.86 -12.13 -8.30
C ARG A 94 11.42 -11.33 -7.08
N ALA A 95 12.36 -10.59 -6.51
CA ALA A 95 12.11 -9.66 -5.42
C ALA A 95 12.81 -8.32 -5.65
N GLU A 96 12.13 -7.22 -5.37
CA GLU A 96 12.66 -5.85 -5.43
C GLU A 96 12.39 -5.14 -4.10
N GLY A 97 13.36 -4.36 -3.60
CA GLY A 97 13.26 -3.64 -2.33
C GLY A 97 14.55 -3.68 -1.50
N PRO A 98 14.51 -3.26 -0.22
CA PRO A 98 13.33 -2.79 0.49
C PRO A 98 12.99 -1.31 0.19
N GLU A 99 11.70 -1.01 0.06
CA GLU A 99 11.18 0.35 0.28
C GLU A 99 10.93 0.52 1.78
N ARG A 100 11.70 1.39 2.42
CA ARG A 100 11.62 1.63 3.87
C ARG A 100 10.64 2.75 4.19
N ILE A 101 9.56 2.42 4.88
CA ILE A 101 8.51 3.36 5.30
C ILE A 101 8.50 3.42 6.83
N ALA A 102 9.03 4.52 7.38
CA ALA A 102 8.95 4.80 8.81
C ALA A 102 7.53 5.28 9.19
N VAL A 103 7.21 5.25 10.47
CA VAL A 103 5.98 5.87 10.98
C VAL A 103 6.01 7.39 10.82
N GLU A 104 4.84 8.02 10.72
CA GLU A 104 4.72 9.49 10.76
C GLU A 104 4.95 9.96 12.20
N TRP A 105 6.18 10.36 12.52
CA TRP A 105 6.59 10.71 13.89
C TRP A 105 5.73 11.83 14.52
N TRP A 106 5.15 12.71 13.70
CA TRP A 106 4.26 13.79 14.15
C TRP A 106 2.82 13.32 14.48
N ARG A 107 2.51 12.02 14.32
CA ARG A 107 1.19 11.42 14.62
C ARG A 107 1.26 10.32 15.69
N GLN A 108 2.35 10.28 16.46
CA GLN A 108 2.78 9.20 17.36
C GLN A 108 1.74 8.68 18.39
N GLU A 109 0.74 9.47 18.78
CA GLU A 109 -0.21 9.08 19.84
C GLU A 109 -1.38 8.20 19.35
N ALA A 110 -1.64 8.12 18.04
CA ALA A 110 -2.85 7.45 17.51
C ALA A 110 -2.66 5.99 17.05
N ASP A 111 -1.45 5.58 16.66
CA ASP A 111 -1.25 4.32 15.91
C ASP A 111 -0.64 3.16 16.72
N GLY A 112 -0.05 3.41 17.89
CA GLY A 112 0.47 2.39 18.82
C GLY A 112 1.61 1.48 18.32
N ASP A 113 1.91 1.45 17.02
CA ASP A 113 2.99 0.67 16.42
C ASP A 113 4.07 1.62 15.86
N TYR A 114 5.23 1.63 16.51
CA TYR A 114 6.37 2.49 16.19
C TYR A 114 7.36 1.87 15.19
N ARG A 115 7.04 0.71 14.62
CA ARG A 115 7.98 -0.07 13.82
C ARG A 115 8.01 0.41 12.37
N THR A 116 9.22 0.58 11.86
CA THR A 116 9.48 0.78 10.43
C THR A 116 9.01 -0.44 9.63
N ARG A 117 8.46 -0.21 8.43
CA ARG A 117 8.05 -1.25 7.49
C ARG A 117 9.03 -1.30 6.33
N ASP A 118 9.64 -2.45 6.10
CA ASP A 118 10.48 -2.70 4.93
C ASP A 118 9.65 -3.46 3.90
N TYR A 119 9.19 -2.77 2.86
CA TYR A 119 8.33 -3.32 1.80
C TYR A 119 9.15 -3.94 0.67
N PHE A 120 8.67 -5.07 0.15
CA PHE A 120 9.24 -5.78 -0.98
C PHE A 120 8.16 -6.03 -2.03
N ARG A 121 8.52 -5.83 -3.29
CA ARG A 121 7.74 -6.27 -4.44
C ARG A 121 8.20 -7.66 -4.82
N ILE A 122 7.28 -8.60 -4.76
CA ILE A 122 7.52 -10.01 -5.03
C ILE A 122 6.78 -10.41 -6.28
N GLU A 123 7.43 -11.18 -7.14
CA GLU A 123 6.83 -11.81 -8.30
C GLU A 123 7.00 -13.33 -8.18
N ASP A 124 5.92 -14.07 -8.40
CA ASP A 124 5.96 -15.53 -8.46
C ASP A 124 6.23 -16.04 -9.90
N PRO A 125 6.50 -17.33 -10.10
CA PRO A 125 6.73 -17.89 -11.43
C PRO A 125 5.55 -17.78 -12.41
N SER A 126 4.33 -17.53 -11.92
CA SER A 126 3.14 -17.31 -12.75
C SER A 126 2.98 -15.85 -13.18
N GLY A 127 3.83 -14.95 -12.70
CA GLY A 127 3.76 -13.51 -12.94
C GLY A 127 2.85 -12.77 -11.95
N ALA A 128 2.30 -13.45 -10.93
CA ALA A 128 1.53 -12.79 -9.90
C ALA A 128 2.45 -11.96 -9.01
N ARG A 129 2.04 -10.71 -8.74
CA ARG A 129 2.89 -9.73 -8.07
C ARG A 129 2.26 -9.23 -6.78
N PHE A 130 3.06 -9.26 -5.72
CA PHE A 130 2.65 -9.00 -4.35
C PHE A 130 3.46 -7.86 -3.76
N TRP A 131 2.84 -7.11 -2.86
CA TRP A 131 3.51 -6.12 -2.04
C TRP A 131 3.44 -6.58 -0.59
N ILE A 132 4.55 -7.13 -0.11
CA ILE A 132 4.69 -7.64 1.25
C ILE A 132 5.62 -6.75 2.04
N PHE A 133 5.54 -6.77 3.36
CA PHE A 133 6.53 -6.11 4.20
C PHE A 133 6.89 -6.92 5.41
N ARG A 134 8.08 -6.64 5.93
CA ARG A 134 8.47 -7.03 7.27
C ARG A 134 8.34 -5.85 8.23
N LEU A 135 7.92 -6.11 9.46
CA LEU A 135 8.00 -5.13 10.54
C LEU A 135 9.41 -5.14 11.14
N GLY A 136 9.97 -3.95 11.32
CA GLY A 136 11.27 -3.75 11.95
C GLY A 136 11.31 -4.29 13.39
N LEU A 137 12.47 -4.79 13.80
CA LEU A 137 12.70 -5.30 15.14
C LEU A 137 12.86 -4.13 16.11
N MET A 138 11.98 -4.03 17.10
CA MET A 138 12.35 -3.41 18.38
C MET A 138 13.16 -4.47 19.14
N GLU A 139 14.25 -4.08 19.78
CA GLU A 139 15.12 -4.92 20.61
C GLU A 139 14.32 -5.94 21.43
N ARG A 140 14.12 -7.14 20.89
CA ARG A 140 13.47 -8.25 21.55
C ARG A 140 14.45 -9.41 21.58
N PRO A 141 14.57 -10.12 22.71
CA PRO A 141 15.45 -11.28 22.84
C PRO A 141 15.02 -12.48 21.97
N GLU A 142 13.88 -12.41 21.27
CA GLU A 142 13.26 -13.56 20.58
C GLU A 142 12.99 -13.35 19.08
N GLY A 143 13.78 -12.52 18.38
CA GLY A 143 14.20 -12.70 16.96
C GLY A 143 13.20 -12.97 15.82
N ALA A 144 11.88 -13.03 16.04
CA ALA A 144 10.92 -13.46 15.03
C ALA A 144 10.49 -12.30 14.12
N VAL A 145 10.99 -12.30 12.89
CA VAL A 145 10.59 -11.36 11.83
C VAL A 145 9.13 -11.61 11.45
N GLN A 146 8.28 -10.59 11.60
CA GLN A 146 6.86 -10.67 11.22
C GLN A 146 6.66 -10.13 9.80
N TRP A 147 6.06 -10.95 8.94
CA TRP A 147 5.77 -10.63 7.55
C TRP A 147 4.28 -10.45 7.31
N PHE A 148 3.94 -9.52 6.42
CA PHE A 148 2.56 -9.20 6.07
C PHE A 148 2.40 -8.99 4.57
N MET A 149 1.26 -9.42 4.04
CA MET A 149 0.74 -9.03 2.75
C MET A 149 0.01 -7.69 2.88
N HIS A 150 0.34 -6.72 2.04
CA HIS A 150 -0.36 -5.43 2.04
C HIS A 150 -1.12 -5.14 0.74
N GLY A 151 -0.60 -5.57 -0.41
CA GLY A 151 -1.25 -5.25 -1.67
C GLY A 151 -0.87 -6.17 -2.82
N LEU A 152 -1.61 -6.01 -3.91
CA LEU A 152 -1.50 -6.80 -5.12
C LEU A 152 -1.31 -5.86 -6.30
N PHE A 153 -0.39 -6.21 -7.20
CA PHE A 153 -0.28 -5.54 -8.49
C PHE A 153 -1.20 -6.23 -9.50
N PRO A 154 -1.80 -5.47 -10.44
CA PRO A 154 -2.59 -6.02 -11.53
C PRO A 154 -1.75 -6.83 -12.51
#